data_AF-A0A819DB69-F1
#
_entry.id   AF-A0A819DB69-F1
#
_cell.length_a   1.000
_cell.length_b   1.000
_cell.length_c   1.000
_cell.angle_alpha   90.00
_cell.angle_beta   90.00
_cell.angle_gamma   90.00
#
_symmetry.space_group_name_H-M   'P 1'
#
loop_
_entity.id
_entity.type
_entity.pdbx_description
1 polymer ?
#
loop_
_entity_poly.entity_id
_entity_poly.type
_entity_poly.pdbx_seq_one_letter_code
_entity_poly.pdbx_strand_id
1 'polypeptide(L)'
;MLVSIYLTPYFGRGPLYPIQQGFEPQKCRDGNWWTAFLYIGNFLKSDDLCLGITWYLYNDMQFHWVAPLALIPFVKGRKLIAYAITIVFVLVSAGSILGLLLYYPSFVQQNAGLVANTTEPVFFDKVYMAPWCRIAAYAIGMFTGFLIINTDRRYLLNRRGLIIGNVLAIVLGLGSVFWNYADSILPS
;
A
#
# COMPACT_ATOMS: atom_id res chain seq x y z
N MET A 1 -16.83 -2.64 10.44
CA MET A 1 -17.27 -3.61 9.41
C MET A 1 -18.67 -4.14 9.65
N LEU A 2 -18.98 -4.82 10.77
CA LEU A 2 -20.33 -5.38 11.00
C LEU A 2 -21.43 -4.30 11.01
N VAL A 3 -21.15 -3.16 11.66
CA VAL A 3 -22.01 -1.96 11.59
C VAL A 3 -22.29 -1.58 10.13
N SER A 4 -21.26 -1.56 9.28
CA SER A 4 -21.41 -1.23 7.86
C SER A 4 -22.29 -2.25 7.13
N ILE A 5 -21.96 -3.54 7.26
CA ILE A 5 -22.68 -4.62 6.55
C ILE A 5 -24.18 -4.64 6.88
N TYR A 6 -24.54 -4.42 8.15
CA TYR A 6 -25.92 -4.55 8.63
C TYR A 6 -26.69 -3.24 8.73
N LEU A 7 -26.04 -2.11 8.98
CA LEU A 7 -26.72 -0.83 9.23
C LEU A 7 -26.70 0.10 8.02
N THR A 8 -25.66 0.08 7.17
CA THR A 8 -25.58 0.98 6.01
C THR A 8 -26.84 0.96 5.13
N PRO A 9 -27.49 -0.20 4.84
CA PRO A 9 -28.76 -0.27 4.09
C PRO A 9 -29.89 0.61 4.61
N TYR A 10 -29.90 0.90 5.92
CA TYR A 10 -30.96 1.65 6.57
C TYR A 10 -30.67 3.14 6.67
N PHE A 11 -29.39 3.55 6.58
CA PHE A 11 -28.94 4.94 6.75
C PHE A 11 -28.55 5.63 5.44
N GLY A 12 -28.45 4.89 4.32
CA GLY A 12 -28.10 5.45 3.01
C GLY A 12 -29.31 5.79 2.13
N ARG A 13 -29.37 7.00 1.60
CA ARG A 13 -30.23 7.38 0.48
C ARG A 13 -29.46 8.31 -0.45
N GLY A 14 -29.42 7.99 -1.74
CA GLY A 14 -28.76 8.83 -2.74
C GLY A 14 -28.73 8.17 -4.13
N PRO A 15 -28.46 8.95 -5.19
CA PRO A 15 -28.48 8.46 -6.57
C PRO A 15 -27.40 7.41 -6.85
N LEU A 16 -26.31 7.40 -6.08
CA LEU A 16 -25.23 6.41 -6.16
C LEU A 16 -25.36 5.29 -5.11
N TYR A 17 -26.39 5.34 -4.26
CA TYR A 17 -26.56 4.40 -3.17
C TYR A 17 -27.30 3.14 -3.63
N PRO A 18 -26.71 1.94 -3.51
CA PRO A 18 -27.40 0.70 -3.87
C PRO A 18 -28.46 0.37 -2.81
N ILE A 19 -29.71 0.76 -3.08
CA ILE A 19 -30.84 0.76 -2.12
C ILE A 19 -31.13 -0.63 -1.54
N GLN A 20 -30.76 -1.73 -2.22
CA GLN A 20 -31.04 -3.09 -1.75
C GLN A 20 -29.89 -3.78 -1.00
N GLN A 21 -28.63 -3.42 -1.28
CA GLN A 21 -27.47 -4.16 -0.76
C GLN A 21 -26.57 -3.34 0.16
N GLY A 22 -26.59 -2.01 0.05
CA GLY A 22 -25.52 -1.16 0.58
C GLY A 22 -24.31 -1.16 -0.37
N PHE A 23 -23.20 -0.57 0.06
CA PHE A 23 -21.96 -0.56 -0.74
C PHE A 23 -21.16 -1.87 -0.59
N GLU A 24 -21.55 -2.71 0.37
CA GLU A 24 -20.86 -3.93 0.73
C GLU A 24 -21.32 -5.12 -0.14
N PRO A 25 -20.39 -5.95 -0.65
CA PRO A 25 -20.73 -7.13 -1.44
C PRO A 25 -21.57 -8.16 -0.67
N GLN A 26 -22.48 -8.84 -1.37
CA GLN A 26 -23.34 -9.88 -0.78
C GLN A 26 -22.53 -11.01 -0.13
N LYS A 27 -21.39 -11.39 -0.72
CA LYS A 27 -20.45 -12.40 -0.19
C LYS A 27 -19.97 -12.12 1.24
N CYS A 28 -20.03 -10.87 1.67
CA CYS A 28 -19.66 -10.49 3.03
C CYS A 28 -20.70 -10.88 4.07
N ARG A 29 -21.98 -10.86 3.69
CA ARG A 29 -23.07 -11.41 4.50
C ARG A 29 -23.05 -12.93 4.47
N ASP A 30 -22.67 -13.51 3.33
CA ASP A 30 -22.71 -14.96 3.11
C ASP A 30 -21.53 -15.71 3.78
N GLY A 31 -20.46 -15.01 4.16
CA GLY A 31 -19.39 -15.64 4.93
C GLY A 31 -18.04 -14.93 4.96
N ASN A 32 -17.74 -13.95 4.11
CA ASN A 32 -16.38 -13.37 4.06
C ASN A 32 -16.02 -12.41 5.21
N TRP A 33 -16.98 -12.06 6.07
CA TRP A 33 -16.78 -11.10 7.17
C TRP A 33 -15.61 -11.47 8.11
N TRP A 34 -15.33 -12.75 8.36
CA TRP A 34 -14.25 -13.16 9.27
C TRP A 34 -12.86 -12.78 8.74
N THR A 35 -12.68 -12.64 7.42
CA THR A 35 -11.39 -12.28 6.81
C THR A 35 -10.91 -10.90 7.23
N ALA A 36 -11.84 -9.99 7.55
CA ALA A 36 -11.52 -8.67 8.07
C ALA A 36 -11.01 -8.71 9.51
N PHE A 37 -11.53 -9.61 10.34
CA PHE A 37 -11.07 -9.78 11.72
C PHE A 37 -9.68 -10.39 11.80
N LEU A 38 -9.37 -11.30 10.89
CA LEU A 38 -8.03 -11.88 10.76
C LEU A 38 -7.07 -11.01 9.94
N TYR A 39 -7.51 -9.87 9.43
CA TYR A 39 -6.72 -8.97 8.59
C TYR A 39 -6.09 -9.64 7.34
N ILE A 40 -6.82 -10.56 6.71
CA ILE A 40 -6.39 -11.29 5.50
C ILE A 40 -7.26 -10.98 4.27
N GLY A 41 -8.09 -9.93 4.35
CA GLY A 41 -8.99 -9.54 3.26
C GLY A 41 -8.26 -9.16 1.96
N ASN A 42 -6.97 -8.80 2.03
CA ASN A 42 -6.14 -8.49 0.86
C ASN A 42 -5.79 -9.70 -0.03
N PHE A 43 -6.07 -10.94 0.42
CA PHE A 43 -5.96 -12.14 -0.41
C PHE A 43 -7.25 -12.47 -1.17
N LEU A 44 -8.36 -11.81 -0.82
CA LEU A 44 -9.59 -11.87 -1.59
C LEU A 44 -9.48 -10.95 -2.82
N LYS A 45 -10.31 -11.19 -3.83
CA LYS A 45 -10.50 -10.23 -4.91
C LYS A 45 -11.14 -8.95 -4.37
N SER A 46 -10.87 -7.80 -4.98
CA SER A 46 -11.49 -6.51 -4.60
C SER A 46 -13.01 -6.55 -4.57
N ASP A 47 -13.62 -7.27 -5.49
CA ASP A 47 -15.09 -7.46 -5.53
C ASP A 47 -15.63 -8.25 -4.34
N ASP A 48 -14.78 -9.00 -3.64
CA ASP A 48 -15.14 -9.88 -2.54
C ASP A 48 -14.79 -9.26 -1.16
N LEU A 49 -14.18 -8.07 -1.16
CA LEU A 49 -13.79 -7.33 0.02
C LEU A 49 -14.97 -6.60 0.67
N CYS A 50 -15.18 -6.84 1.95
CA CYS A 50 -16.33 -6.30 2.67
C CYS A 50 -16.29 -4.80 2.93
N LEU A 51 -15.10 -4.26 3.04
CA LEU A 51 -14.86 -2.83 3.11
C LEU A 51 -13.63 -2.57 2.26
N GLY A 52 -13.84 -2.18 1.00
CA GLY A 52 -12.74 -1.91 0.07
C GLY A 52 -11.67 -1.03 0.72
N ILE A 53 -12.07 0.08 1.34
CA ILE A 53 -11.16 1.03 2.01
C ILE A 53 -10.24 0.40 3.07
N THR A 54 -10.61 -0.73 3.67
CA THR A 54 -9.80 -1.38 4.72
C THR A 54 -8.60 -2.18 4.20
N TRP A 55 -8.41 -2.24 2.88
CA TRP A 55 -7.28 -2.96 2.27
C TRP A 55 -5.91 -2.56 2.87
N TYR A 56 -5.69 -1.28 3.18
CA TYR A 56 -4.43 -0.80 3.75
C TYR A 56 -4.23 -1.27 5.18
N LEU A 57 -5.32 -1.37 5.94
CA LEU A 57 -5.28 -1.80 7.33
C LEU A 57 -4.88 -3.29 7.42
N TYR A 58 -5.29 -4.11 6.45
CA TYR A 58 -4.82 -5.50 6.33
C TYR A 58 -3.31 -5.56 6.10
N ASN A 59 -2.79 -4.73 5.20
CA ASN A 59 -1.35 -4.66 4.95
C ASN A 59 -0.58 -4.22 6.19
N ASP A 60 -1.03 -3.17 6.89
CA ASP A 60 -0.35 -2.66 8.08
C ASP A 60 -0.26 -3.71 9.21
N MET A 61 -1.32 -4.48 9.42
CA MET A 61 -1.31 -5.56 10.42
C MET A 61 -0.36 -6.70 10.03
N GLN A 62 -0.34 -7.08 8.75
CA GLN A 62 0.60 -8.08 8.25
C GLN A 62 2.05 -7.60 8.37
N PHE A 63 2.32 -6.32 8.08
CA PHE A 63 3.63 -5.71 8.29
C PHE A 63 4.04 -5.72 9.76
N HIS A 64 3.09 -5.46 10.66
CA HIS A 64 3.32 -5.57 12.10
C HIS A 64 3.70 -7.00 12.52
N TRP A 65 3.11 -8.03 11.92
CA TRP A 65 3.47 -9.43 12.22
C TRP A 65 4.87 -9.82 11.76
N VAL A 66 5.35 -9.28 10.63
CA VAL A 66 6.71 -9.57 10.11
C VAL A 66 7.78 -8.62 10.68
N ALA A 67 7.40 -7.47 11.24
CA ALA A 67 8.32 -6.51 11.83
C ALA A 67 9.28 -7.11 12.89
N PRO A 68 8.85 -8.03 13.79
CA PRO A 68 9.72 -8.72 14.73
C PRO A 68 10.94 -9.39 14.09
N LEU A 69 10.87 -9.81 12.82
CA LEU A 69 12.00 -10.41 12.11
C LEU A 69 13.17 -9.43 12.00
N ALA A 70 12.92 -8.14 11.79
CA ALA A 70 13.95 -7.10 11.78
C ALA A 70 14.21 -6.53 13.18
N LEU A 71 13.17 -6.34 13.98
CA LEU A 71 13.24 -5.71 15.30
C LEU A 71 13.98 -6.57 16.34
N ILE A 72 13.73 -7.88 16.40
CA ILE A 72 14.36 -8.76 17.40
C ILE A 72 15.89 -8.80 17.22
N PRO A 73 16.45 -9.02 16.01
CA PRO A 73 17.89 -8.92 15.80
C PRO A 73 18.45 -7.54 16.17
N PHE A 74 17.72 -6.46 15.86
CA PHE A 74 18.14 -5.11 16.20
C PHE A 74 18.31 -4.92 17.71
N VAL A 75 17.28 -5.27 18.49
CA VAL A 75 17.27 -5.16 19.96
C VAL A 75 18.34 -6.08 20.59
N LYS A 76 18.61 -7.24 19.99
CA LYS A 76 19.68 -8.16 20.43
C LYS A 76 21.09 -7.71 19.99
N GLY A 77 21.26 -6.51 19.46
CA GLY A 77 22.54 -5.96 19.03
C GLY A 77 23.06 -6.49 17.68
N ARG A 78 22.31 -7.36 16.99
CA ARG A 78 22.66 -7.91 15.66
C ARG A 78 22.22 -6.96 14.54
N LYS A 79 22.72 -5.72 14.57
CA LYS A 79 22.30 -4.61 13.69
C LYS A 79 22.44 -4.94 12.20
N LEU A 80 23.52 -5.63 11.80
CA LEU A 80 23.73 -6.05 10.41
C LEU A 80 22.59 -6.95 9.89
N ILE A 81 22.11 -7.88 10.72
CA ILE A 81 21.00 -8.78 10.36
C ILE A 81 19.71 -7.96 10.22
N ALA A 82 19.44 -7.04 11.15
CA ALA A 82 18.27 -6.18 11.08
C ALA A 82 18.25 -5.33 9.80
N TYR A 83 19.39 -4.72 9.44
CA TYR A 83 19.52 -3.97 8.19
C TYR A 83 19.37 -4.86 6.97
N ALA A 84 19.98 -6.05 6.96
CA ALA A 84 19.84 -6.99 5.86
C ALA A 84 18.38 -7.39 5.62
N ILE A 85 17.63 -7.73 6.69
CA ILE A 85 16.20 -8.08 6.59
C ILE A 85 15.38 -6.90 6.07
N THR A 86 15.67 -5.69 6.54
CA THR A 86 14.96 -4.48 6.10
C THR A 86 15.22 -4.20 4.61
N ILE A 87 16.46 -4.37 4.15
CA ILE A 87 16.82 -4.27 2.73
C ILE A 87 16.10 -5.34 1.92
N VAL A 88 16.04 -6.58 2.41
CA VAL A 88 15.30 -7.67 1.75
C VAL A 88 13.83 -7.31 1.56
N PHE A 89 13.16 -6.69 2.54
CA PHE A 89 11.78 -6.23 2.37
C PHE A 89 11.64 -5.18 1.26
N VAL A 90 12.56 -4.22 1.17
CA VAL A 90 12.58 -3.24 0.08
C VAL A 90 12.78 -3.92 -1.28
N LEU A 91 13.72 -4.88 -1.36
CA LEU A 91 14.00 -5.62 -2.58
C LEU A 91 12.83 -6.53 -3.01
N VAL A 92 12.13 -7.16 -2.08
CA VAL A 92 10.92 -7.94 -2.36
C VAL A 92 9.86 -7.05 -2.97
N SER A 93 9.68 -5.84 -2.43
CA SER A 93 8.73 -4.87 -2.98
C SER A 93 9.11 -4.41 -4.38
N ALA A 94 10.36 -3.98 -4.57
CA ALA A 94 10.85 -3.53 -5.87
C ALA A 94 10.80 -4.66 -6.91
N GLY A 95 11.23 -5.87 -6.54
CA GLY A 95 11.23 -7.05 -7.40
C GLY A 95 9.82 -7.51 -7.76
N SER A 96 8.86 -7.43 -6.84
CA SER A 96 7.47 -7.76 -7.14
C SER A 96 6.82 -6.77 -8.10
N ILE A 97 7.05 -5.47 -7.89
CA ILE A 97 6.57 -4.43 -8.81
C ILE A 97 7.21 -4.63 -10.20
N LEU A 98 8.53 -4.81 -10.27
CA LEU A 98 9.24 -5.04 -11.52
C LEU A 98 8.72 -6.31 -12.23
N GLY A 99 8.56 -7.42 -11.51
CA GLY A 99 8.05 -8.66 -12.07
C GLY A 99 6.63 -8.52 -12.62
N LEU A 100 5.76 -7.78 -11.91
CA LEU A 100 4.41 -7.49 -12.37
C LEU A 100 4.40 -6.58 -13.60
N LEU A 101 5.28 -5.58 -13.67
CA LEU A 101 5.41 -4.71 -14.84
C LEU A 101 5.92 -5.46 -16.07
N LEU A 102 6.84 -6.41 -15.90
CA LEU A 102 7.33 -7.26 -16.99
C LEU A 102 6.27 -8.24 -17.48
N TYR A 103 5.45 -8.78 -16.58
CA TYR A 103 4.39 -9.74 -16.92
C TYR A 103 3.13 -9.07 -17.47
N TYR A 104 2.78 -7.87 -16.97
CA TYR A 104 1.65 -7.06 -17.41
C TYR A 104 2.11 -5.66 -17.88
N PRO A 105 2.66 -5.54 -19.11
CA PRO A 105 3.16 -4.26 -19.63
C PRO A 105 2.08 -3.17 -19.72
N SER A 106 0.81 -3.56 -19.82
CA SER A 106 -0.35 -2.67 -19.88
C SER A 106 -0.55 -1.84 -18.63
N PHE A 107 0.01 -2.22 -17.47
CA PHE A 107 -0.07 -1.41 -16.25
C PHE A 107 0.68 -0.07 -16.36
N VAL A 108 1.68 0.03 -17.23
CA VAL A 108 2.43 1.27 -17.46
C VAL A 108 1.57 2.31 -18.20
N GLN A 109 0.66 1.86 -19.07
CA GLN A 109 -0.12 2.73 -19.97
C GLN A 109 -1.39 3.32 -19.34
N GLN A 110 -1.90 2.74 -18.24
CA GLN A 110 -3.24 3.06 -17.72
C GLN A 110 -3.28 4.10 -16.59
N ASN A 111 -2.12 4.60 -16.12
CA ASN A 111 -2.04 5.49 -14.97
C ASN A 111 -2.19 7.01 -15.29
N ALA A 112 -2.61 7.38 -16.51
CA ALA A 112 -2.74 8.78 -16.91
C ALA A 112 -4.11 9.43 -16.64
N GLY A 113 -5.07 8.73 -16.01
CA GLY A 113 -6.42 9.27 -15.85
C GLY A 113 -7.07 8.91 -14.52
N LEU A 114 -7.53 9.94 -13.81
CA LEU A 114 -8.46 9.88 -12.66
C LEU A 114 -9.85 9.29 -12.99
N VAL A 115 -10.00 8.62 -14.13
CA VAL A 115 -11.22 7.91 -14.55
C VAL A 115 -10.81 6.71 -15.38
N ALA A 116 -10.67 5.55 -14.74
CA ALA A 116 -10.25 4.34 -15.42
C ALA A 116 -11.46 3.46 -15.77
N ASN A 117 -11.67 3.28 -17.07
CA ASN A 117 -12.64 2.33 -17.60
C ASN A 117 -12.05 0.90 -17.56
N THR A 118 -12.80 0.01 -16.91
CA THR A 118 -12.92 -1.46 -17.12
C THR A 118 -11.68 -2.37 -17.00
N THR A 119 -10.47 -1.85 -16.75
CA THR A 119 -9.24 -2.65 -16.49
C THR A 119 -8.66 -2.47 -15.08
N GLU A 120 -9.29 -1.62 -14.28
CA GLU A 120 -9.05 -1.35 -12.85
C GLU A 120 -8.90 -2.57 -11.91
N PRO A 121 -9.71 -3.66 -12.01
CA PRO A 121 -9.71 -4.66 -10.94
C PRO A 121 -8.39 -5.43 -10.87
N VAL A 122 -7.70 -5.65 -11.99
CA VAL A 122 -6.46 -6.45 -12.00
C VAL A 122 -5.30 -5.68 -11.39
N PHE A 123 -5.13 -4.40 -11.72
CA PHE A 123 -4.08 -3.58 -11.11
C PHE A 123 -4.33 -3.41 -9.61
N PHE A 124 -5.58 -3.14 -9.23
CA PHE A 124 -5.94 -2.95 -7.83
C PHE A 124 -5.71 -4.24 -7.01
N ASP A 125 -6.11 -5.39 -7.53
CA ASP A 125 -5.91 -6.71 -6.88
C ASP A 125 -4.44 -7.14 -6.83
N LYS A 126 -3.69 -6.94 -7.92
CA LYS A 126 -2.34 -7.53 -8.07
C LYS A 126 -1.21 -6.62 -7.64
N VAL A 127 -1.39 -5.31 -7.73
CA VAL A 127 -0.35 -4.31 -7.42
C VAL A 127 -0.74 -3.47 -6.21
N TYR A 128 -1.98 -2.98 -6.16
CA TYR A 128 -2.36 -1.95 -5.20
C TYR A 128 -2.60 -2.51 -3.79
N MET A 129 -3.40 -3.58 -3.68
CA MET A 129 -3.71 -4.23 -2.40
C MET A 129 -2.65 -5.25 -1.96
N ALA A 130 -1.82 -5.70 -2.88
CA ALA A 130 -0.81 -6.72 -2.64
C ALA A 130 0.23 -6.27 -1.59
N PRO A 131 0.38 -6.99 -0.46
CA PRO A 131 1.25 -6.56 0.64
C PRO A 131 2.73 -6.53 0.24
N TRP A 132 3.17 -7.48 -0.60
CA TRP A 132 4.54 -7.55 -1.08
C TRP A 132 4.94 -6.32 -1.90
N CYS A 133 4.03 -5.69 -2.64
CA CYS A 133 4.30 -4.46 -3.40
C CYS A 133 4.36 -3.19 -2.52
N ARG A 134 3.97 -3.27 -1.25
CA ARG A 134 3.80 -2.11 -0.35
C ARG A 134 4.71 -2.12 0.87
N ILE A 135 5.32 -3.27 1.19
CA ILE A 135 6.17 -3.43 2.37
C ILE A 135 7.41 -2.50 2.37
N ALA A 136 7.86 -1.99 1.20
CA ALA A 136 9.00 -1.07 1.13
C ALA A 136 8.81 0.19 1.99
N ALA A 137 7.63 0.80 1.99
CA ALA A 137 7.39 2.02 2.79
C ALA A 137 7.54 1.75 4.29
N TYR A 138 7.00 0.60 4.74
CA TYR A 138 7.14 0.13 6.11
C TYR A 138 8.60 -0.17 6.48
N ALA A 139 9.33 -0.84 5.57
CA ALA A 139 10.76 -1.14 5.74
C ALA A 139 11.63 0.11 5.83
N ILE A 140 11.39 1.13 4.99
CA ILE A 140 12.11 2.41 5.06
C ILE A 140 11.83 3.11 6.41
N GLY A 141 10.60 3.03 6.92
CA GLY A 141 10.24 3.50 8.25
C GLY A 141 11.02 2.78 9.37
N MET A 142 11.13 1.46 9.30
CA MET A 142 11.95 0.70 10.26
C MET A 142 13.44 1.08 10.16
N PHE A 143 13.97 1.18 8.95
CA PHE A 143 15.37 1.54 8.71
C PHE A 143 15.71 2.91 9.30
N THR A 144 14.86 3.91 9.03
CA THR A 144 15.02 5.25 9.60
C THR A 144 14.90 5.24 11.12
N GLY A 145 13.97 4.47 11.69
CA GLY A 145 13.87 4.25 13.14
C GLY A 145 15.14 3.66 13.75
N PHE A 146 15.75 2.68 13.10
CA PHE A 146 17.03 2.09 13.53
C PHE A 146 18.17 3.10 13.53
N LEU A 147 18.25 3.96 12.51
CA LEU A 147 19.24 5.03 12.44
C LEU A 147 19.06 6.02 13.59
N ILE A 148 17.82 6.47 13.84
CA ILE A 148 17.50 7.41 14.93
C ILE A 148 17.93 6.85 16.29
N ILE A 149 17.66 5.56 16.54
CA ILE A 149 18.06 4.91 17.80
C ILE A 149 19.58 4.82 17.91
N ASN A 150 20.27 4.51 16.82
CA ASN A 150 21.73 4.38 16.82
C ASN A 150 22.48 5.71 16.91
N THR A 151 21.85 6.82 16.53
CA THR A 151 22.43 8.16 16.66
C THR A 151 22.00 8.87 17.94
N ASP A 152 21.46 8.16 18.93
CA ASP A 152 20.94 8.74 20.19
C ASP A 152 19.93 9.88 19.95
N ARG A 153 19.10 9.74 18.90
CA ARG A 153 18.14 10.76 18.45
C ARG A 153 18.80 12.11 18.09
N ARG A 154 20.12 12.15 17.94
CA ARG A 154 20.82 13.33 17.41
C ARG A 154 20.49 13.47 15.93
N TYR A 155 20.49 14.72 15.46
CA TYR A 155 20.12 15.13 14.12
C TYR A 155 20.89 14.29 13.07
N LEU A 156 20.19 13.38 12.41
CA LEU A 156 20.73 12.61 11.27
C LEU A 156 21.12 13.53 10.11
N LEU A 157 20.43 14.67 10.00
CA LEU A 157 20.60 15.66 8.94
C LEU A 157 20.71 17.06 9.56
N ASN A 158 21.61 17.88 9.03
CA ASN A 158 21.62 19.31 9.32
C ASN A 158 20.43 20.02 8.61
N ARG A 159 20.13 21.27 8.99
CA ARG A 159 19.00 22.04 8.43
C ARG A 159 19.01 22.10 6.90
N ARG A 160 20.21 22.17 6.29
CA ARG A 160 20.37 22.20 4.82
C ARG A 160 20.01 20.86 4.20
N GLY A 161 20.50 19.75 4.75
CA GLY A 161 20.20 18.40 4.30
C GLY A 161 18.71 18.08 4.41
N LEU A 162 18.04 18.55 5.46
CA LEU A 162 16.59 18.42 5.60
C LEU A 162 15.85 19.16 4.47
N ILE A 163 16.20 20.42 4.20
CA ILE A 163 15.56 21.21 3.15
C ILE A 163 15.79 20.57 1.78
N ILE A 164 17.04 20.22 1.47
CA ILE A 164 17.40 19.58 0.19
C ILE A 164 16.65 18.26 0.02
N GLY A 165 16.60 17.42 1.06
CA GLY A 165 15.89 16.15 1.04
C GLY A 165 14.38 16.32 0.80
N ASN A 166 13.75 17.30 1.46
CA ASN A 166 12.32 17.58 1.25
C ASN A 166 12.04 18.11 -0.16
N VAL A 167 12.85 19.03 -0.67
CA VAL A 167 12.72 19.54 -2.04
C VAL A 167 12.88 18.41 -3.05
N LEU A 168 13.90 17.56 -2.89
CA LEU A 168 14.10 16.41 -3.76
C LEU A 168 12.92 15.44 -3.72
N ALA A 169 12.36 15.15 -2.54
CA ALA A 169 11.19 14.29 -2.39
C ALA A 169 9.96 14.87 -3.10
N ILE A 170 9.73 16.18 -2.98
CA ILE A 170 8.63 16.87 -3.67
C ILE A 170 8.83 16.80 -5.19
N VAL A 171 10.03 17.10 -5.68
CA VAL A 171 10.34 17.08 -7.12
C VAL A 171 10.15 15.68 -7.70
N LEU A 172 10.65 14.64 -7.02
CA LEU A 172 10.47 13.26 -7.46
C LEU A 172 9.01 12.81 -7.40
N GLY A 173 8.26 13.21 -6.37
CA GLY A 173 6.85 12.88 -6.22
C GLY A 173 5.96 13.57 -7.26
N LEU A 174 6.21 14.84 -7.56
CA LEU A 174 5.51 15.54 -8.65
C LEU A 174 5.93 14.97 -10.00
N GLY A 175 7.24 14.71 -10.19
CA GLY A 175 7.77 14.10 -11.39
C GLY A 175 7.08 12.78 -11.73
N SER A 176 6.92 11.87 -10.77
CA SER A 176 6.28 10.58 -11.02
C SER A 176 4.79 10.68 -11.41
N VAL A 177 4.07 11.67 -10.89
CA VAL A 177 2.65 11.92 -11.23
C VAL A 177 2.53 12.53 -12.62
N PHE A 178 3.34 13.56 -12.92
CA PHE A 178 3.22 14.32 -14.17
C PHE A 178 4.00 13.71 -15.34
N TRP A 179 4.89 12.73 -15.11
CA TRP A 179 5.66 12.07 -16.16
C TRP A 179 4.74 11.47 -17.24
N ASN A 180 3.71 10.73 -16.84
CA ASN A 180 2.77 10.11 -17.79
C ASN A 180 1.84 11.13 -18.48
N TYR A 181 1.62 12.30 -17.85
CA TYR A 181 0.85 13.38 -18.48
C TYR A 181 1.62 14.03 -19.64
N ALA A 182 2.95 14.15 -19.52
CA ALA A 182 3.78 14.72 -20.58
C ALA A 182 3.72 13.88 -21.87
N ASP A 183 3.75 12.55 -21.75
CA ASP A 183 3.64 11.62 -22.89
C ASP A 183 2.27 11.68 -23.58
N SER A 184 1.21 12.07 -22.87
CA SER A 184 -0.14 12.21 -23.44
C SER A 184 -0.38 13.51 -24.23
N ILE A 185 0.41 14.56 -23.97
CA ILE A 185 0.25 15.90 -24.57
C ILE A 185 1.17 16.08 -25.79
N LEU A 186 2.28 15.33 -25.86
CA LEU A 186 3.20 15.32 -26.99
C LEU A 186 3.09 13.98 -27.75
N PRO A 187 2.06 13.78 -28.58
CA PRO A 187 2.03 12.63 -29.45
C PRO A 187 3.17 12.76 -30.47
N SER A 188 4.13 11.83 -30.40
CA SER A 188 5.13 11.60 -31.45
C SER A 188 4.47 11.11 -32.74
#